data_AF-A0A0A9X1Q7-F1
#
_entry.id   AF-A0A0A9X1Q7-F1
#
_cell.length_a   1.000
_cell.length_b   1.000
_cell.length_c   1.000
_cell.angle_alpha   90.00
_cell.angle_beta   90.00
_cell.angle_gamma   90.00
#
_symmetry.space_group_name_H-M   'P 1'
#
loop_
_entity.id
_entity.type
_entity.pdbx_description
1 polymer ?
#
loop_
_entity_poly.entity_id
_entity_poly.type
_entity_poly.pdbx_seq_one_letter_code
_entity_poly.pdbx_strand_id
1 'polypeptide(L)'
;GELLSTRALPFWPRVEQLTGRPPHDLHTLFTLYMTTLTADMRDTYTPPFETASDNMVLGLDTVSAESLFGYEIMRPSAAAQTAQRDFKETVVLPDTSSILLPPIQVASLISRHANSSSSPMVVFPKYNNYLKAKVKFDEFSRILIPLELLGIKNVVQGEVSTKGPRGNPASNSATVSYAMYREGNTFMANKFDHTVTSRWGVAVQLGSSVLTVVATNKDGAVISSGLKLPVRLQLWLNQAVKSPRNNPQCVRWTHVRGFGEWTRAG
;
A
#
# COMPACT_ATOMS: atom_id res chain seq x y z
N GLY A 1 -10.49 12.40 -10.24
CA GLY A 1 -10.52 13.86 -10.04
C GLY A 1 -11.93 14.38 -9.88
N GLU A 2 -12.56 14.79 -10.99
CA GLU A 2 -13.79 15.61 -10.97
C GLU A 2 -14.99 15.03 -10.20
N LEU A 3 -15.29 13.73 -10.35
CA LEU A 3 -16.40 13.09 -9.62
C LEU A 3 -16.20 13.06 -8.10
N LEU A 4 -14.94 13.14 -7.66
CA LEU A 4 -14.53 13.20 -6.26
C LEU A 4 -14.25 14.65 -5.84
N SER A 5 -14.68 15.65 -6.61
CA SER A 5 -14.57 17.07 -6.25
C SER A 5 -15.73 17.49 -5.36
N THR A 6 -15.49 18.37 -4.38
CA THR A 6 -16.58 19.06 -3.66
C THR A 6 -17.60 19.72 -4.59
N ARG A 7 -17.17 20.13 -5.79
CA ARG A 7 -18.05 20.68 -6.85
C ARG A 7 -19.11 19.67 -7.32
N ALA A 8 -18.83 18.37 -7.22
CA ALA A 8 -19.75 17.31 -7.64
C ALA A 8 -20.81 16.96 -6.56
N LEU A 9 -20.61 17.40 -5.31
CA LEU A 9 -21.50 17.06 -4.18
C LEU A 9 -22.98 17.36 -4.39
N PRO A 10 -23.38 18.52 -4.97
CA PRO A 10 -24.80 18.82 -5.15
C PRO A 10 -25.51 17.84 -6.11
N PHE A 11 -24.77 17.14 -6.98
CA PHE A 11 -25.35 16.24 -7.97
C PHE A 11 -25.49 14.81 -7.47
N TRP A 12 -24.69 14.39 -6.48
CA TRP A 12 -24.69 13.01 -5.96
C TRP A 12 -26.06 12.53 -5.46
N PRO A 13 -26.88 13.32 -4.75
CA PRO A 13 -28.22 12.90 -4.36
C PRO A 13 -29.10 12.51 -5.56
N ARG A 14 -29.00 13.25 -6.67
CA ARG A 14 -29.75 12.95 -7.88
C ARG A 14 -29.22 11.70 -8.58
N VAL A 15 -27.91 11.52 -8.63
CA VAL A 15 -27.27 10.32 -9.19
C VAL A 15 -27.68 9.08 -8.40
N GLU A 16 -27.64 9.14 -7.07
CA GLU A 16 -28.04 8.06 -6.19
C GLU A 16 -29.52 7.71 -6.37
N GLN A 17 -30.39 8.72 -6.47
CA GLN A 17 -31.82 8.50 -6.75
C GLN A 17 -32.07 7.80 -8.09
N LEU A 18 -31.32 8.15 -9.14
CA LEU A 18 -31.51 7.61 -10.50
C LEU A 18 -30.88 6.23 -10.69
N THR A 19 -29.77 5.95 -10.02
CA THR A 19 -28.94 4.76 -10.27
C THR A 19 -28.93 3.76 -9.12
N GLY A 20 -29.38 4.19 -7.94
CA GLY A 20 -29.20 3.46 -6.68
C GLY A 20 -27.74 3.42 -6.22
N ARG A 21 -26.83 4.16 -6.86
CA ARG A 21 -25.39 4.12 -6.58
C ARG A 21 -24.91 5.38 -5.86
N PRO A 22 -24.55 5.28 -4.57
CA PRO A 22 -23.99 6.39 -3.81
C PRO A 22 -22.54 6.72 -4.22
N PRO A 23 -22.00 7.90 -3.85
CA PRO A 23 -20.63 8.29 -4.19
C PRO A 23 -19.55 7.30 -3.73
N HIS A 24 -19.75 6.62 -2.61
CA HIS A 24 -18.80 5.62 -2.09
C HIS A 24 -18.70 4.36 -2.96
N ASP A 25 -19.61 4.13 -3.91
CA ASP A 25 -19.45 3.05 -4.89
C ASP A 25 -18.22 3.26 -5.78
N LEU A 26 -17.79 4.52 -6.00
CA LEU A 26 -16.55 4.81 -6.71
C LEU A 26 -15.34 4.19 -5.99
N HIS A 27 -15.30 4.24 -4.65
CA HIS A 27 -14.25 3.59 -3.87
C HIS A 27 -14.23 2.07 -4.10
N THR A 28 -15.41 1.45 -4.15
CA THR A 28 -15.55 0.02 -4.44
C THR A 28 -15.06 -0.32 -5.84
N LEU A 29 -15.45 0.47 -6.85
CA LEU A 29 -15.01 0.28 -8.25
C LEU A 29 -13.50 0.44 -8.41
N PHE A 30 -12.90 1.44 -7.77
CA PHE A 30 -11.44 1.61 -7.78
C PHE A 30 -10.72 0.50 -7.03
N THR A 31 -11.27 0.01 -5.92
CA THR A 31 -10.70 -1.13 -5.20
C THR A 31 -10.72 -2.39 -6.06
N LEU A 32 -11.81 -2.64 -6.80
CA LEU A 32 -11.89 -3.73 -7.76
C LEU A 32 -10.88 -3.56 -8.89
N TYR A 33 -10.80 -2.37 -9.48
CA TYR A 33 -9.82 -2.05 -10.51
C TYR A 33 -8.38 -2.29 -10.03
N MET A 34 -8.03 -1.80 -8.83
CA MET A 34 -6.73 -2.02 -8.20
C MET A 34 -6.44 -3.51 -7.98
N THR A 35 -7.45 -4.29 -7.56
CA THR A 35 -7.32 -5.72 -7.31
C THR A 35 -7.01 -6.49 -8.59
N THR A 36 -7.80 -6.27 -9.64
CA THR A 36 -7.57 -6.84 -10.98
C THR A 36 -6.21 -6.42 -11.51
N LEU A 37 -5.90 -5.12 -11.47
CA LEU A 37 -4.64 -4.58 -11.96
C LEU A 37 -3.43 -5.19 -11.23
N THR A 38 -3.48 -5.32 -9.91
CA THR A 38 -2.38 -5.88 -9.11
C THR A 38 -2.19 -7.38 -9.36
N ALA A 39 -3.29 -8.13 -9.55
CA ALA A 39 -3.25 -9.57 -9.81
C ALA A 39 -2.72 -9.90 -11.21
N ASP A 40 -3.16 -9.16 -12.22
CA ASP A 40 -2.90 -9.47 -13.64
C ASP A 40 -1.62 -8.79 -14.16
N MET A 41 -1.08 -7.80 -13.44
CA MET A 41 0.05 -7.00 -13.91
C MET A 41 1.34 -7.78 -14.17
N ARG A 42 1.51 -8.95 -13.54
CA ARG A 42 2.74 -9.74 -13.70
C ARG A 42 2.96 -10.17 -15.16
N ASP A 43 1.90 -10.18 -15.96
CA ASP A 43 1.87 -10.65 -17.35
C ASP A 43 1.67 -9.51 -18.37
N THR A 44 1.44 -8.27 -17.92
CA THR A 44 1.20 -7.12 -18.81
C THR A 44 2.33 -6.10 -18.70
N TYR A 45 2.80 -5.59 -19.86
CA TYR A 45 3.87 -4.61 -20.04
C TYR A 45 3.69 -3.24 -19.35
N THR A 46 2.82 -3.11 -18.35
CA THR A 46 2.59 -1.85 -17.64
C THR A 46 3.70 -1.63 -16.61
N PRO A 47 4.60 -0.66 -16.82
CA PRO A 47 5.58 -0.31 -15.80
C PRO A 47 4.88 0.31 -14.58
N PRO A 48 5.51 0.27 -13.39
CA PRO A 48 5.09 1.06 -12.24
C PRO A 48 4.72 2.49 -12.64
N PHE A 49 3.60 2.97 -12.09
CA PHE A 49 3.09 4.30 -12.38
C PHE A 49 2.44 4.92 -11.17
N GLU A 50 2.38 6.24 -11.17
CA GLU A 50 1.56 7.01 -10.27
C GLU A 50 0.79 8.04 -11.10
N THR A 51 -0.53 8.08 -10.95
CA THR A 51 -1.38 9.10 -11.55
C THR A 51 -2.01 9.92 -10.44
N ALA A 52 -1.99 11.23 -10.61
CA ALA A 52 -2.47 12.18 -9.62
C ALA A 52 -3.56 13.08 -10.23
N SER A 53 -4.59 13.33 -9.44
CA SER A 53 -5.62 14.33 -9.67
C SER A 53 -5.89 15.06 -8.35
N ASP A 54 -6.59 16.20 -8.41
CA ASP A 54 -6.79 17.09 -7.25
C ASP A 54 -7.25 16.40 -5.96
N ASN A 55 -8.11 15.38 -6.09
CA ASN A 55 -8.71 14.67 -4.96
C ASN A 55 -8.40 13.17 -4.89
N MET A 56 -7.55 12.67 -5.78
CA MET A 56 -7.16 11.26 -5.76
C MET A 56 -5.79 11.04 -6.38
N VAL A 57 -4.94 10.32 -5.66
CA VAL A 57 -3.70 9.73 -6.19
C VAL A 57 -3.91 8.23 -6.28
N LEU A 58 -3.51 7.62 -7.41
CA LEU A 58 -3.49 6.18 -7.60
C LEU A 58 -2.10 5.79 -8.07
N GLY A 59 -1.47 4.90 -7.32
CA GLY A 59 -0.18 4.35 -7.63
C GLY A 59 -0.22 2.84 -7.76
N LEU A 60 0.70 2.33 -8.55
CA LEU A 60 0.95 0.92 -8.75
C LEU A 60 2.44 0.75 -8.91
N ASP A 61 3.02 -0.14 -8.11
CA ASP A 61 4.45 -0.27 -8.03
C ASP A 61 4.86 -1.71 -7.76
N THR A 62 6.05 -2.07 -8.22
CA THR A 62 6.66 -3.37 -8.00
C THR A 62 7.80 -3.24 -7.02
N VAL A 63 7.83 -4.07 -6.00
CA VAL A 63 8.93 -4.15 -5.04
C VAL A 63 9.61 -5.50 -5.20
N SER A 64 10.93 -5.52 -5.30
CA SER A 64 11.72 -6.74 -5.39
C SER A 64 12.93 -6.72 -4.47
N ALA A 65 13.43 -7.90 -4.09
CA ALA A 65 14.67 -8.02 -3.31
C ALA A 65 15.84 -7.31 -4.00
N GLU A 66 15.95 -7.42 -5.33
CA GLU A 66 17.00 -6.76 -6.11
C GLU A 66 16.92 -5.23 -5.96
N SER A 67 15.71 -4.66 -6.05
CA SER A 67 15.49 -3.22 -5.90
C SER A 67 15.72 -2.69 -4.47
N LEU A 68 15.53 -3.54 -3.47
CA LEU A 68 15.67 -3.17 -2.05
C LEU A 68 17.09 -3.32 -1.51
N PHE A 69 17.85 -4.27 -2.06
CA PHE A 69 19.14 -4.70 -1.50
C PHE A 69 20.32 -4.58 -2.48
N GLY A 70 20.09 -4.29 -3.77
CA GLY A 70 21.16 -3.90 -4.70
C GLY A 70 21.85 -5.02 -5.46
N TYR A 71 21.13 -6.07 -5.79
CA TYR A 71 21.68 -7.20 -6.53
C TYR A 71 21.53 -6.97 -8.05
N GLU A 72 22.64 -6.78 -8.77
CA GLU A 72 22.64 -6.78 -10.24
C GLU A 72 23.07 -8.14 -10.80
N ILE A 73 22.37 -8.61 -11.83
CA ILE A 73 22.79 -9.76 -12.64
C ILE A 73 23.56 -9.21 -13.85
N MET A 74 24.89 -9.35 -13.88
CA MET A 74 25.62 -9.18 -15.13
C MET A 74 25.20 -10.30 -16.10
N ARG A 75 24.44 -9.95 -17.14
CA ARG A 75 24.29 -10.83 -18.31
C ARG A 75 25.64 -10.84 -19.03
N PRO A 76 26.25 -12.00 -19.34
CA PRO A 76 27.43 -12.01 -20.19
C PRO A 76 27.06 -11.38 -21.52
N SER A 77 27.76 -10.33 -21.92
CA SER A 77 27.66 -9.81 -23.29
C SER A 77 28.06 -10.95 -24.23
N ALA A 78 27.34 -11.13 -25.33
CA ALA A 78 27.65 -12.15 -26.34
C ALA A 78 29.07 -12.02 -26.94
N ALA A 79 29.77 -10.91 -26.65
CA ALA A 79 31.14 -10.63 -27.05
C ALA A 79 32.22 -11.20 -26.09
N ALA A 80 31.86 -11.75 -24.93
CA ALA A 80 32.82 -12.19 -23.90
C ALA A 80 33.12 -13.71 -23.93
N GLN A 81 32.92 -14.39 -25.06
CA GLN A 81 33.13 -15.85 -25.14
C GLN A 81 34.62 -16.28 -25.15
N THR A 82 35.58 -15.35 -25.16
CA THR A 82 37.00 -15.68 -25.30
C THR A 82 37.94 -15.09 -24.24
N ALA A 83 37.45 -14.36 -23.23
CA ALA A 83 38.29 -13.85 -22.15
C ALA A 83 38.13 -14.68 -20.87
N GLN A 84 39.26 -15.04 -20.27
CA GLN A 84 39.38 -15.84 -19.06
C GLN A 84 38.51 -15.32 -17.89
N ARG A 85 38.12 -16.27 -17.04
CA ARG A 85 37.24 -16.16 -15.87
C ARG A 85 37.74 -15.15 -14.82
N ASP A 86 37.37 -13.89 -14.97
CA ASP A 86 37.24 -12.96 -13.84
C ASP A 86 35.83 -12.38 -13.83
N PHE A 87 34.91 -13.10 -13.18
CA PHE A 87 33.60 -12.56 -12.84
C PHE A 87 33.79 -11.52 -11.73
N LYS A 88 33.89 -10.25 -12.10
CA LYS A 88 33.87 -9.15 -11.14
C LYS A 88 32.41 -8.84 -10.78
N GLU A 89 31.92 -9.47 -9.72
CA GLU A 89 30.63 -9.10 -9.12
C GLU A 89 30.71 -7.65 -8.61
N THR A 90 29.91 -6.76 -9.19
CA THR A 90 29.76 -5.38 -8.70
C THR A 90 28.43 -5.27 -7.97
N VAL A 91 28.47 -5.19 -6.64
CA VAL A 91 27.29 -4.91 -5.82
C VAL A 91 27.09 -3.40 -5.78
N VAL A 92 26.01 -2.91 -6.38
CA VAL A 92 25.60 -1.51 -6.28
C VAL A 92 24.50 -1.45 -5.23
N LEU A 93 24.85 -1.00 -4.02
CA LEU A 93 23.88 -0.85 -2.94
C LEU A 93 22.99 0.38 -3.21
N PRO A 94 21.68 0.21 -3.49
CA PRO A 94 20.77 1.32 -3.66
C PRO A 94 20.61 2.04 -2.31
N ASP A 95 20.50 3.37 -2.34
CA ASP A 95 20.07 4.10 -1.15
C ASP A 95 18.58 3.83 -0.91
N THR A 96 18.29 2.85 -0.05
CA THR A 96 16.94 2.44 0.32
C THR A 96 16.53 2.96 1.68
N SER A 97 17.31 3.86 2.29
CA SER A 97 17.05 4.42 3.62
C SER A 97 15.67 5.08 3.77
N SER A 98 15.12 5.61 2.68
CA SER A 98 13.81 6.25 2.64
C SER A 98 12.63 5.28 2.41
N ILE A 99 12.89 4.08 1.88
CA ILE A 99 11.85 3.12 1.48
C ILE A 99 11.90 1.80 2.24
N LEU A 100 13.02 1.44 2.85
CA LEU A 100 13.19 0.22 3.62
C LEU A 100 13.47 0.60 5.07
N LEU A 101 12.50 0.31 5.93
CA LEU A 101 12.60 0.60 7.36
C LEU A 101 12.94 -0.68 8.12
N PRO A 102 13.75 -0.56 9.19
CA PRO A 102 14.03 -1.69 10.04
C PRO A 102 12.72 -2.20 10.67
N PRO A 103 12.70 -3.47 11.09
CA PRO A 103 11.56 -4.03 11.77
C PRO A 103 11.22 -3.20 13.01
N ILE A 104 10.00 -2.68 13.08
CA ILE A 104 9.56 -1.96 14.27
C ILE A 104 9.24 -3.01 15.33
N GLN A 105 9.95 -2.95 16.46
CA GLN A 105 9.59 -3.72 17.65
C GLN A 105 8.24 -3.20 18.15
N VAL A 106 7.16 -3.84 17.73
CA VAL A 106 5.87 -3.67 18.38
C VAL A 106 6.01 -4.28 19.77
N ALA A 107 5.85 -3.46 20.81
CA ALA A 107 5.66 -3.94 22.17
C ALA A 107 4.44 -4.87 22.16
N SER A 108 4.71 -6.17 22.06
CA SER A 108 3.71 -7.22 21.90
C SER A 108 2.81 -7.25 23.13
N LEU A 109 1.57 -6.76 22.99
CA LEU A 109 0.52 -6.95 23.99
C LEU A 109 -0.17 -8.31 23.84
N ILE A 110 0.13 -9.11 22.79
CA ILE A 110 -0.67 -10.31 22.44
C ILE A 110 0.17 -11.58 22.15
N SER A 111 1.50 -11.55 22.10
CA SER A 111 2.27 -12.79 21.89
C SER A 111 3.49 -12.88 22.79
N ARG A 112 3.40 -13.74 23.80
CA ARG A 112 4.53 -14.25 24.61
C ARG A 112 5.13 -15.54 24.02
N HIS A 113 4.64 -16.01 22.87
CA HIS A 113 5.15 -17.21 22.21
C HIS A 113 5.05 -17.08 20.69
N ALA A 114 6.03 -16.42 20.09
CA ALA A 114 6.45 -16.71 18.74
C ALA A 114 7.86 -16.16 18.53
N ASN A 115 8.74 -16.97 17.97
CA ASN A 115 9.93 -16.51 17.26
C ASN A 115 9.50 -15.72 16.01
N SER A 116 8.72 -14.64 16.18
CA SER A 116 8.32 -13.78 15.07
C SER A 116 9.54 -12.99 14.64
N SER A 117 10.23 -13.49 13.61
CA SER A 117 11.25 -12.76 12.89
C SER A 117 10.74 -11.36 12.62
N SER A 118 11.44 -10.35 13.14
CA SER A 118 11.08 -8.98 12.87
C SER A 118 11.39 -8.72 11.39
N SER A 119 10.34 -8.64 10.58
CA SER A 119 10.45 -8.45 9.13
C SER A 119 10.65 -6.95 8.83
N PRO A 120 11.65 -6.56 8.02
CA PRO A 120 11.77 -5.18 7.55
C PRO A 120 10.49 -4.75 6.83
N MET A 121 10.23 -3.44 6.80
CA MET A 121 9.03 -2.92 6.16
C MET A 121 9.39 -2.05 4.96
N VAL A 122 8.71 -2.27 3.84
CA VAL A 122 8.78 -1.37 2.70
C VAL A 122 7.74 -0.26 2.86
N VAL A 123 8.12 0.97 2.50
CA VAL A 123 7.31 2.18 2.59
C VAL A 123 6.73 2.52 1.22
N PHE A 124 5.43 2.80 1.17
CA PHE A 124 4.73 3.37 0.03
C PHE A 124 4.02 4.68 0.42
N PRO A 125 3.87 5.65 -0.49
CA PRO A 125 4.39 5.71 -1.86
C PRO A 125 5.92 5.67 -1.93
N LYS A 126 6.49 5.00 -2.94
CA LYS A 126 7.93 5.09 -3.22
C LYS A 126 8.18 6.35 -4.07
N TYR A 127 9.20 7.13 -3.73
CA TYR A 127 9.47 8.44 -4.34
C TYR A 127 9.94 8.37 -5.82
N ASN A 128 9.93 7.19 -6.44
CA ASN A 128 10.53 6.91 -7.75
C ASN A 128 9.55 6.84 -8.94
N ASN A 129 8.24 7.06 -8.74
CA ASN A 129 7.31 7.08 -9.88
C ASN A 129 7.33 8.44 -10.61
N TYR A 130 7.54 8.34 -11.94
CA TYR A 130 8.03 9.34 -12.90
C TYR A 130 7.28 10.68 -13.03
N LEU A 131 6.19 10.90 -12.30
CA LEU A 131 5.52 12.19 -12.28
C LEU A 131 5.87 12.92 -10.98
N LYS A 132 6.80 13.87 -11.08
CA LYS A 132 6.93 15.00 -10.14
C LYS A 132 5.70 15.91 -10.28
N ALA A 133 4.50 15.37 -10.11
CA ALA A 133 3.30 16.16 -10.01
C ALA A 133 3.49 17.10 -8.81
N LYS A 134 3.44 18.42 -9.04
CA LYS A 134 3.49 19.43 -7.97
C LYS A 134 2.32 19.29 -6.98
N VAL A 135 1.34 18.46 -7.31
CA VAL A 135 0.10 18.22 -6.56
C VAL A 135 0.09 16.76 -6.09
N LYS A 136 1.07 16.36 -5.27
CA LYS A 136 0.91 15.15 -4.44
C LYS A 136 0.11 15.54 -3.21
N PHE A 137 -0.89 14.72 -2.89
CA PHE A 137 -1.89 15.10 -1.91
C PHE A 137 -1.35 15.11 -0.47
N ASP A 138 -0.42 14.23 -0.13
CA ASP A 138 0.07 14.09 1.25
C ASP A 138 1.47 13.43 1.29
N GLU A 139 2.46 14.16 1.82
CA GLU A 139 3.85 13.69 1.97
C GLU A 139 4.10 12.94 3.29
N PHE A 140 3.17 13.04 4.24
CA PHE A 140 3.32 12.50 5.59
C PHE A 140 2.58 11.17 5.77
N SER A 141 1.53 10.92 4.99
CA SER A 141 0.86 9.62 4.97
C SER A 141 1.72 8.55 4.31
N ARG A 142 1.89 7.42 4.99
CA ARG A 142 2.75 6.31 4.56
C ARG A 142 2.08 4.97 4.85
N ILE A 143 2.31 4.02 3.95
CA ILE A 143 1.93 2.61 4.09
C ILE A 143 3.21 1.85 4.32
N LEU A 144 3.26 1.07 5.40
CA LEU A 144 4.42 0.25 5.74
C LEU A 144 3.99 -1.22 5.70
N ILE A 145 4.55 -1.97 4.76
CA ILE A 145 4.20 -3.37 4.52
C ILE A 145 5.41 -4.25 4.87
N PRO A 146 5.27 -5.22 5.80
CA PRO A 146 6.31 -6.20 6.08
C PRO A 146 6.72 -7.00 4.82
N LEU A 147 8.01 -7.14 4.57
CA LEU A 147 8.52 -7.90 3.40
C LEU A 147 8.05 -9.35 3.40
N GLU A 148 7.89 -9.95 4.58
CA GLU A 148 7.38 -11.31 4.72
C GLU A 148 5.95 -11.47 4.20
N LEU A 149 5.08 -10.47 4.36
CA LEU A 149 3.72 -10.51 3.78
C LEU A 149 3.77 -10.53 2.25
N LEU A 150 4.74 -9.81 1.68
CA LEU A 150 4.97 -9.75 0.24
C LEU A 150 5.67 -11.01 -0.30
N GLY A 151 6.10 -11.92 0.59
CA GLY A 151 6.89 -13.10 0.22
C GLY A 151 8.33 -12.78 -0.19
N ILE A 152 8.83 -11.60 0.16
CA ILE A 152 10.20 -11.17 -0.11
C ILE A 152 11.07 -11.58 1.07
N LYS A 153 12.08 -12.41 0.78
CA LYS A 153 13.03 -12.87 1.81
C LYS A 153 13.98 -11.75 2.20
N ASN A 154 14.33 -11.72 3.48
CA ASN A 154 15.41 -10.86 3.96
C ASN A 154 16.76 -11.43 3.51
N VAL A 155 17.76 -10.56 3.37
CA VAL A 155 19.12 -10.94 3.01
C VAL A 155 19.77 -11.70 4.18
N VAL A 156 20.34 -12.87 3.90
CA VAL A 156 21.19 -13.55 4.87
C VAL A 156 22.61 -12.97 4.81
N GLN A 157 23.22 -12.70 5.97
CA GLN A 157 24.57 -12.17 6.03
C GLN A 157 25.55 -13.12 5.30
N GLY A 158 26.24 -12.60 4.27
CA GLY A 158 27.14 -13.37 3.41
C GLY A 158 26.53 -13.85 2.09
N GLU A 159 25.25 -13.56 1.82
CA GLU A 159 24.58 -13.91 0.56
C GLU A 159 24.86 -12.85 -0.53
N VAL A 160 25.51 -13.29 -1.61
CA VAL A 160 25.89 -12.45 -2.77
C VAL A 160 24.91 -12.53 -3.94
N SER A 161 23.87 -13.36 -3.85
CA SER A 161 22.88 -13.52 -4.93
C SER A 161 21.46 -13.74 -4.38
N THR A 162 20.45 -13.12 -5.01
CA THR A 162 19.03 -13.38 -4.72
C THR A 162 18.50 -14.65 -5.38
N LYS A 163 19.29 -15.27 -6.27
CA LYS A 163 18.94 -16.54 -6.89
C LYS A 163 19.19 -17.64 -5.87
N GLY A 164 18.11 -18.31 -5.44
CA GLY A 164 18.24 -19.49 -4.60
C GLY A 164 19.14 -20.57 -5.25
N PRO A 165 19.53 -21.63 -4.51
CA PRO A 165 20.56 -22.62 -4.91
C PRO A 165 20.37 -23.34 -6.25
N ARG A 166 19.28 -23.10 -6.98
CA ARG A 166 18.91 -23.78 -8.24
C ARG A 166 18.62 -22.83 -9.41
N GLY A 167 19.03 -21.57 -9.36
CA GLY A 167 18.94 -20.66 -10.52
C GLY A 167 17.52 -20.30 -10.97
N ASN A 168 16.49 -20.78 -10.28
CA ASN A 168 15.12 -20.35 -10.50
C ASN A 168 14.97 -18.92 -9.96
N PRO A 169 14.54 -17.93 -10.76
CA PRO A 169 14.11 -16.64 -10.27
C PRO A 169 12.77 -16.86 -9.53
N ALA A 170 12.84 -17.43 -8.34
CA ALA A 170 11.68 -17.64 -7.50
C ALA A 170 11.24 -16.26 -6.99
N SER A 171 10.51 -15.53 -7.82
CA SER A 171 9.51 -14.54 -7.43
C SER A 171 9.82 -13.76 -6.14
N ASN A 172 10.96 -13.09 -6.07
CA ASN A 172 11.29 -12.20 -4.95
C ASN A 172 10.69 -10.82 -5.14
N SER A 173 9.52 -10.75 -5.78
CA SER A 173 8.83 -9.52 -6.11
C SER A 173 7.35 -9.60 -5.82
N ALA A 174 6.80 -8.45 -5.48
CA ALA A 174 5.39 -8.23 -5.23
C ALA A 174 4.94 -6.95 -5.93
N THR A 175 3.68 -6.93 -6.34
CA THR A 175 3.03 -5.73 -6.86
C THR A 175 2.15 -5.14 -5.76
N VAL A 176 2.24 -3.82 -5.59
CA VAL A 176 1.48 -3.05 -4.61
C VAL A 176 0.79 -1.89 -5.31
N SER A 177 -0.53 -1.84 -5.21
CA SER A 177 -1.34 -0.69 -5.61
C SER A 177 -1.83 0.06 -4.38
N TYR A 178 -1.82 1.40 -4.45
CA TYR A 178 -2.37 2.25 -3.42
C TYR A 178 -3.19 3.38 -4.02
N ALA A 179 -4.25 3.78 -3.32
CA ALA A 179 -5.02 4.97 -3.63
C ALA A 179 -5.17 5.84 -2.40
N MET A 180 -5.01 7.15 -2.58
CA MET A 180 -5.21 8.16 -1.55
C MET A 180 -6.33 9.10 -1.98
N TYR A 181 -7.39 9.19 -1.18
CA TYR A 181 -8.54 10.04 -1.41
C TYR A 181 -8.51 11.24 -0.46
N ARG A 182 -8.28 12.43 -1.03
CA ARG A 182 -8.10 13.68 -0.28
C ARG A 182 -9.28 14.02 0.62
N GLU A 183 -10.45 14.04 0.00
CA GLU A 183 -11.72 14.42 0.61
C GLU A 183 -12.58 13.18 0.84
N GLY A 184 -11.96 12.05 1.22
CA GLY A 184 -12.67 10.79 1.43
C GLY A 184 -13.82 10.90 2.43
N ASN A 185 -13.70 11.80 3.42
CA ASN A 185 -14.76 12.11 4.39
C ASN A 185 -16.04 12.68 3.75
N THR A 186 -15.94 13.25 2.56
CA THR A 186 -17.04 13.91 1.85
C THR A 186 -17.85 12.92 1.01
N PHE A 187 -17.21 11.87 0.49
CA PHE A 187 -17.83 10.89 -0.41
C PHE A 187 -18.14 9.55 0.25
N MET A 188 -17.46 9.23 1.35
CA MET A 188 -17.72 8.02 2.13
C MET A 188 -18.87 8.26 3.10
N ALA A 189 -19.73 7.25 3.27
CA ALA A 189 -20.84 7.38 4.21
C ALA A 189 -20.31 7.44 5.65
N ASN A 190 -20.87 8.34 6.46
CA ASN A 190 -20.57 8.46 7.88
C ASN A 190 -21.32 7.40 8.70
N LYS A 191 -21.17 6.12 8.30
CA LYS A 191 -21.78 4.94 8.94
C LYS A 191 -20.69 4.16 9.65
N PHE A 192 -20.83 3.96 10.95
CA PHE A 192 -19.86 3.25 11.79
C PHE A 192 -20.55 2.08 12.49
N ASP A 193 -19.87 0.95 12.59
CA ASP A 193 -20.38 -0.17 13.36
C ASP A 193 -20.17 0.02 14.88
N HIS A 194 -20.66 -0.95 15.67
CA HIS A 194 -20.56 -0.93 17.12
C HIS A 194 -19.13 -1.04 17.68
N THR A 195 -18.14 -1.38 16.86
CA THR A 195 -16.74 -1.46 17.31
C THR A 195 -16.12 -0.07 17.44
N VAL A 196 -16.65 0.92 16.72
CA VAL A 196 -16.22 2.32 16.77
C VAL A 196 -16.79 2.99 18.01
N THR A 197 -15.91 3.44 18.91
CA THR A 197 -16.37 4.04 20.16
C THR A 197 -16.72 5.51 19.96
N SER A 198 -17.87 5.91 20.49
CA SER A 198 -18.30 7.31 20.53
C SER A 198 -18.69 7.69 21.96
N ARG A 199 -18.59 8.97 22.29
CA ARG A 199 -19.14 9.51 23.53
C ARG A 199 -20.57 9.97 23.27
N TRP A 200 -21.44 9.84 24.27
CA TRP A 200 -22.82 10.31 24.15
C TRP A 200 -22.86 11.80 23.77
N GLY A 201 -23.69 12.15 22.79
CA GLY A 201 -23.81 13.51 22.26
C GLY A 201 -22.66 13.97 21.35
N VAL A 202 -21.67 13.11 21.05
CA VAL A 202 -20.53 13.45 20.17
C VAL A 202 -20.59 12.65 18.88
N ALA A 203 -20.78 13.34 17.76
CA ALA A 203 -20.73 12.73 16.44
C ALA A 203 -19.30 12.29 16.08
N VAL A 204 -19.16 11.05 15.60
CA VAL A 204 -17.92 10.55 15.00
C VAL A 204 -17.87 11.04 13.55
N GLN A 205 -16.67 11.41 13.10
CA GLN A 205 -16.41 11.85 11.74
C GLN A 205 -15.06 11.28 11.28
N LEU A 206 -14.92 11.08 9.97
CA LEU A 206 -13.62 10.81 9.37
C LEU A 206 -12.73 12.05 9.46
N GLY A 207 -11.58 11.89 10.13
CA GLY A 207 -10.63 12.97 10.41
C GLY A 207 -9.37 12.96 9.52
N SER A 208 -9.19 11.93 8.70
CA SER A 208 -8.05 11.75 7.80
C SER A 208 -8.49 11.63 6.36
N SER A 209 -7.52 11.61 5.45
CA SER A 209 -7.71 11.05 4.12
C SER A 209 -8.06 9.57 4.20
N VAL A 210 -8.71 9.06 3.15
CA VAL A 210 -8.97 7.62 3.02
C VAL A 210 -7.86 7.01 2.18
N LEU A 211 -7.22 5.98 2.72
CA LEU A 211 -6.15 5.26 2.04
C LEU A 211 -6.62 3.84 1.75
N THR A 212 -6.38 3.38 0.53
CA THR A 212 -6.64 2.00 0.07
C THR A 212 -5.33 1.39 -0.38
N VAL A 213 -5.07 0.16 0.01
CA VAL A 213 -3.88 -0.59 -0.40
C VAL A 213 -4.30 -2.00 -0.81
N VAL A 214 -3.75 -2.46 -1.93
CA VAL A 214 -3.87 -3.83 -2.42
C VAL A 214 -2.48 -4.30 -2.77
N ALA A 215 -2.10 -5.50 -2.31
CA ALA A 215 -0.79 -6.07 -2.55
C ALA A 215 -0.91 -7.53 -2.94
N THR A 216 0.04 -8.02 -3.74
CA THR A 216 0.19 -9.44 -4.05
C THR A 216 1.34 -10.04 -3.28
N ASN A 217 1.27 -11.35 -3.06
CA ASN A 217 2.41 -12.12 -2.57
C ASN A 217 3.32 -12.54 -3.74
N LYS A 218 4.40 -13.27 -3.42
CA LYS A 218 5.32 -13.85 -4.40
C LYS A 218 4.65 -14.67 -5.52
N ASP A 219 3.49 -15.26 -5.25
CA ASP A 219 2.76 -16.11 -6.21
C ASP A 219 1.84 -15.29 -7.13
N GLY A 220 1.80 -13.97 -6.97
CA GLY A 220 0.88 -13.08 -7.69
C GLY A 220 -0.54 -13.10 -7.13
N ALA A 221 -0.79 -13.85 -6.05
CA ALA A 221 -2.08 -13.89 -5.39
C ALA A 221 -2.27 -12.65 -4.51
N VAL A 222 -3.44 -12.01 -4.61
CA VAL A 222 -3.80 -10.85 -3.79
C VAL A 222 -3.85 -11.27 -2.32
N ILE A 223 -3.12 -10.53 -1.49
CA ILE A 223 -3.07 -10.74 -0.05
C ILE A 223 -4.40 -10.27 0.53
N SER A 224 -5.10 -11.18 1.21
CA SER A 224 -6.43 -10.94 1.78
C SER A 224 -6.41 -11.07 3.31
N SER A 225 -7.60 -11.15 3.93
CA SER A 225 -7.82 -11.13 5.39
C SER A 225 -6.97 -12.14 6.17
N GLY A 226 -6.74 -11.88 7.46
CA GLY A 226 -6.02 -12.81 8.34
C GLY A 226 -4.50 -12.69 8.22
N LEU A 227 -4.00 -11.45 8.08
CA LEU A 227 -2.57 -11.17 7.96
C LEU A 227 -1.81 -11.67 9.20
N LYS A 228 -0.71 -12.40 8.98
CA LYS A 228 0.16 -12.88 10.06
C LYS A 228 0.97 -11.76 10.72
N LEU A 229 1.18 -10.66 9.98
CA LEU A 229 1.88 -9.47 10.42
C LEU A 229 1.02 -8.24 10.12
N PRO A 230 1.05 -7.20 10.96
CA PRO A 230 0.25 -6.00 10.73
C PRO A 230 0.85 -5.15 9.59
N VAL A 231 -0.02 -4.62 8.72
CA VAL A 231 0.31 -3.49 7.85
C VAL A 231 0.14 -2.21 8.67
N ARG A 232 1.16 -1.34 8.68
CA ARG A 232 1.08 -0.09 9.43
C ARG A 232 0.71 1.05 8.49
N LEU A 233 -0.33 1.77 8.87
CA LEU A 233 -0.77 2.98 8.19
C LEU A 233 -0.42 4.18 9.07
N GLN A 234 0.41 5.07 8.54
CA GLN A 234 0.64 6.39 9.10
C GLN A 234 -0.20 7.38 8.29
N LEU A 235 -1.11 8.08 8.94
CA LEU A 235 -2.03 9.00 8.27
C LEU A 235 -1.83 10.42 8.79
N TRP A 236 -1.76 11.38 7.89
CA TRP A 236 -1.84 12.79 8.23
C TRP A 236 -3.29 13.16 8.55
N LEU A 237 -3.50 13.85 9.66
CA LEU A 237 -4.80 14.37 10.04
C LEU A 237 -4.95 15.77 9.43
N ASN A 238 -5.60 15.85 8.28
CA ASN A 238 -5.77 17.08 7.52
C ASN A 238 -6.95 17.95 8.02
N GLN A 239 -7.35 17.78 9.29
CA GLN A 239 -8.40 18.59 9.91
C GLN A 239 -7.82 19.41 11.04
N ALA A 240 -8.28 20.66 11.16
CA ALA A 240 -7.98 21.48 12.30
C ALA A 240 -8.35 20.75 13.60
N VAL A 241 -7.46 20.80 14.59
CA VAL A 241 -7.67 20.19 15.90
C VAL A 241 -8.89 20.87 16.54
N LYS A 242 -10.06 20.23 16.46
CA LYS A 242 -11.31 20.76 17.00
C LYS A 242 -11.36 20.72 18.54
N SER A 243 -10.56 19.86 19.16
CA SER A 243 -10.48 19.71 20.61
C SER A 243 -9.08 19.25 21.03
N PRO A 244 -8.55 19.74 22.17
CA PRO A 244 -7.32 19.21 22.75
C PRO A 244 -7.47 17.75 23.24
N ARG A 245 -8.71 17.26 23.39
CA ARG A 245 -9.03 15.86 23.76
C ARG A 245 -9.60 15.12 22.56
N ASN A 246 -8.76 14.87 21.56
CA ASN A 246 -9.13 14.02 20.42
C ASN A 246 -8.87 12.54 20.75
N ASN A 247 -9.75 11.66 20.26
CA ASN A 247 -9.61 10.20 20.39
C ASN A 247 -9.63 9.56 18.98
N PRO A 248 -8.56 9.73 18.18
CA PRO A 248 -8.50 9.14 16.84
C PRO A 248 -8.54 7.62 16.93
N GLN A 249 -9.34 7.00 16.07
CA GLN A 249 -9.49 5.55 15.99
C GLN A 249 -9.19 5.09 14.58
N CYS A 250 -8.29 4.11 14.44
CA CYS A 250 -8.05 3.46 13.16
C CYS A 250 -9.27 2.62 12.81
N VAL A 251 -9.81 2.84 11.60
CA VAL A 251 -10.96 2.12 11.06
C VAL A 251 -10.68 1.70 9.63
N ARG A 252 -11.36 0.66 9.16
CA ARG A 252 -11.39 0.27 7.74
C ARG A 252 -12.82 0.26 7.24
N TRP A 253 -12.97 0.48 5.94
CA TRP A 253 -14.26 0.36 5.25
C TRP A 253 -14.59 -1.12 5.02
N THR A 254 -15.86 -1.51 5.22
CA THR A 254 -16.29 -2.89 5.04
C THR A 254 -17.71 -2.99 4.50
N HIS A 255 -17.98 -4.09 3.77
CA HIS A 255 -19.29 -4.42 3.21
C HIS A 255 -19.86 -5.73 3.79
N VAL A 256 -19.30 -6.24 4.90
CA VAL A 256 -19.67 -7.56 5.47
C VAL A 256 -21.17 -7.66 5.79
N ARG A 257 -21.84 -6.56 6.12
CA ARG A 257 -23.28 -6.52 6.39
C ARG A 257 -24.16 -6.20 5.17
N GLY A 258 -23.61 -6.24 3.96
CA GLY A 258 -24.33 -5.93 2.72
C GLY A 258 -24.44 -4.44 2.39
N PHE A 259 -23.92 -3.57 3.26
CA PHE A 259 -23.77 -2.14 3.02
C PHE A 259 -22.41 -1.65 3.52
N GLY A 260 -21.96 -0.51 3.02
CA GLY A 260 -20.69 0.09 3.42
C GLY A 260 -20.76 0.75 4.80
N GLU A 261 -19.86 0.35 5.71
CA GLU A 261 -19.67 0.96 7.02
C GLU A 261 -18.19 0.90 7.48
N TRP A 262 -17.82 1.77 8.42
CA TRP A 262 -16.50 1.81 9.06
C TRP A 262 -16.46 0.90 10.29
N THR A 263 -15.42 0.08 10.39
CA THR A 263 -15.20 -0.85 11.51
C THR A 263 -13.78 -0.77 12.05
N ARG A 264 -13.61 -1.06 13.34
CA ARG A 264 -12.31 -1.26 14.01
C ARG A 264 -11.89 -2.73 14.01
N ALA A 265 -12.68 -3.65 13.46
CA ALA A 265 -12.35 -5.06 13.42
C ALA A 265 -11.25 -5.34 12.37
N GLY A 266 -10.09 -5.81 12.83
CA GLY A 266 -8.90 -6.10 12.02
C GLY A 266 -7.65 -5.51 12.65
#